data_AF-Q8MM54-F1
#
_entry.id   AF-Q8MM54-F1
#
_cell.length_a   1.000
_cell.length_b   1.000
_cell.length_c   1.000
_cell.angle_alpha   90.00
_cell.angle_beta   90.00
_cell.angle_gamma   90.00
#
_symmetry.space_group_name_H-M   'P 1'
#
loop_
_entity.id
_entity.type
_entity.pdbx_description
1 polymer ?
#
loop_
_entity_poly.entity_id
_entity_poly.type
_entity_poly.pdbx_seq_one_letter_code
_entity_poly.pdbx_strand_id
1 'polypeptide(L)'
;PEGFRKQMYYTFGDFRDIFFGTDISSCRYIKDTSQTIKSKLGDQATTEKGDTHIDDNKKLQEWWTIHGPKIWEGMLCALTNGLSESEKKNILQDYSYNKLNNA
;
A
#
# COMPACT_ATOMS: atom_id res chain seq x y z
N PRO A 1 -9.47 19.01 -6.42
CA PRO A 1 -10.50 18.51 -7.38
C PRO A 1 -10.91 17.08 -7.03
N GLU A 2 -12.21 16.75 -7.11
CA GLU A 2 -12.72 15.42 -6.70
C GLU A 2 -12.10 14.28 -7.52
N GLY A 3 -12.01 14.42 -8.85
CA GLY A 3 -11.45 13.38 -9.73
C GLY A 3 -9.99 13.05 -9.41
N PHE A 4 -9.18 14.07 -9.11
CA PHE A 4 -7.79 13.89 -8.70
C PHE A 4 -7.67 13.12 -7.38
N ARG A 5 -8.56 13.40 -6.42
CA ARG A 5 -8.59 12.71 -5.12
C ARG A 5 -8.91 11.22 -5.30
N LYS A 6 -9.89 10.89 -6.16
CA LYS A 6 -10.22 9.49 -6.47
C LYS A 6 -9.03 8.73 -7.07
N GLN A 7 -8.31 9.36 -8.00
CA GLN A 7 -7.10 8.76 -8.59
C GLN A 7 -6.06 8.41 -7.52
N MET A 8 -5.83 9.31 -6.55
CA MET A 8 -4.91 9.04 -5.43
C MET A 8 -5.33 7.82 -4.60
N TYR A 9 -6.62 7.69 -4.27
CA TYR A 9 -7.13 6.54 -3.52
C TYR A 9 -7.00 5.23 -4.30
N TYR A 10 -7.32 5.25 -5.60
CA TYR A 10 -7.16 4.07 -6.45
C TYR A 10 -5.70 3.65 -6.58
N THR A 11 -4.78 4.60 -6.83
CA THR A 11 -3.35 4.28 -6.89
C THR A 11 -2.82 3.71 -5.57
N PHE A 12 -3.27 4.24 -4.42
CA PHE A 12 -2.90 3.67 -3.13
C PHE A 12 -3.47 2.25 -2.93
N GLY A 13 -4.71 2.02 -3.39
CA GLY A 13 -5.33 0.70 -3.45
C GLY A 13 -4.56 -0.28 -4.33
N ASP A 14 -4.14 0.14 -5.52
CA ASP A 14 -3.34 -0.68 -6.43
C ASP A 14 -2.00 -1.07 -5.78
N PHE A 15 -1.32 -0.15 -5.09
CA PHE A 15 -0.10 -0.50 -4.34
C PHE A 15 -0.35 -1.56 -3.27
N ARG A 16 -1.49 -1.47 -2.58
CA ARG A 16 -1.91 -2.47 -1.59
C ARG A 16 -2.14 -3.82 -2.26
N ASP A 17 -2.88 -3.84 -3.36
CA ASP A 17 -3.24 -5.07 -4.05
C ASP A 17 -2.03 -5.74 -4.72
N ILE A 18 -1.10 -4.96 -5.27
CA ILE A 18 0.20 -5.46 -5.73
C ILE A 18 0.99 -6.06 -4.56
N PHE A 19 1.01 -5.38 -3.40
CA PHE A 19 1.75 -5.84 -2.23
C PHE A 19 1.23 -7.19 -1.69
N PHE A 20 -0.10 -7.36 -1.58
CA PHE A 20 -0.72 -8.61 -1.13
C PHE A 20 -0.88 -9.66 -2.25
N GLY A 21 -0.62 -9.28 -3.50
CA GLY A 21 -0.82 -10.13 -4.67
C GLY A 21 -2.30 -10.43 -4.93
N THR A 22 -3.17 -9.46 -4.66
CA THR A 22 -4.61 -9.47 -4.97
C THR A 22 -4.94 -8.59 -6.19
N ASP A 23 -3.93 -7.94 -6.79
CA ASP A 23 -4.09 -7.18 -8.01
C ASP A 23 -4.65 -8.03 -9.16
N ILE A 24 -5.61 -7.46 -9.90
CA ILE A 24 -6.35 -8.18 -10.95
C ILE A 24 -5.67 -8.12 -12.33
N SER A 25 -4.54 -7.44 -12.45
CA SER A 25 -3.86 -7.27 -13.73
C SER A 25 -3.34 -8.61 -14.27
N SER A 26 -3.43 -8.76 -15.58
CA SER A 26 -2.77 -9.86 -16.30
C SER A 26 -1.28 -9.59 -16.55
N CYS A 27 -0.79 -8.38 -16.22
CA CYS A 27 0.60 -7.98 -16.43
C CYS A 27 1.56 -8.89 -15.66
N ARG A 28 2.46 -9.56 -16.39
CA ARG A 28 3.47 -10.46 -15.81
C ARG A 28 4.34 -9.75 -14.78
N TYR A 29 4.79 -8.53 -15.07
CA TYR A 29 5.65 -7.79 -14.16
C TYR A 29 5.01 -7.48 -12.81
N ILE A 30 3.69 -7.25 -12.79
CA ILE A 30 2.95 -7.04 -11.53
C ILE A 30 2.90 -8.34 -10.73
N LYS A 31 2.56 -9.45 -11.37
CA LYS A 31 2.55 -10.78 -10.74
C LYS A 31 3.92 -11.16 -10.17
N ASP A 32 4.98 -10.96 -10.95
CA ASP A 32 6.36 -11.25 -10.54
C ASP A 32 6.77 -10.36 -9.35
N THR A 33 6.33 -9.10 -9.33
CA THR A 33 6.56 -8.18 -8.21
C THR A 33 5.89 -8.68 -6.95
N SER A 34 4.61 -9.05 -7.00
CA SER A 34 3.88 -9.61 -5.85
C SER A 34 4.54 -10.88 -5.33
N GLN A 35 4.97 -11.78 -6.22
CA GLN A 35 5.68 -13.00 -5.85
C GLN A 35 7.02 -12.69 -5.18
N THR A 36 7.76 -11.71 -5.68
CA THR A 36 9.04 -11.26 -5.10
C THR A 36 8.86 -10.63 -3.71
N ILE A 37 7.78 -9.89 -3.49
CA ILE A 37 7.44 -9.35 -2.17
C ILE A 37 7.16 -10.49 -1.20
N LYS A 38 6.32 -11.45 -1.61
CA LYS A 38 6.00 -12.64 -0.82
C LYS A 38 7.23 -13.48 -0.50
N SER A 39 8.16 -13.65 -1.43
CA SER A 39 9.38 -14.43 -1.17
C SER A 39 10.37 -13.74 -0.23
N LYS A 40 10.37 -12.40 -0.18
CA LYS A 40 11.24 -11.61 0.70
C LYS A 40 10.68 -11.42 2.10
N LEU A 41 9.35 -11.30 2.24
CA LEU A 41 8.69 -10.96 3.50
C LEU A 41 7.90 -12.13 4.10
N GLY A 42 7.52 -13.11 3.29
CA GLY A 42 6.88 -14.35 3.72
C GLY A 42 7.86 -15.29 4.41
N ASP A 43 7.33 -16.29 5.11
CA ASP A 43 8.16 -17.23 5.84
C ASP A 43 8.74 -18.28 4.90
N GLN A 44 10.07 -18.27 4.74
CA GLN A 44 10.77 -19.26 3.89
C GLN A 44 10.60 -20.71 4.39
N ALA A 45 10.10 -20.90 5.62
CA ALA A 45 9.94 -22.19 6.28
C ALA A 45 8.81 -23.08 5.69
N THR A 46 7.89 -22.52 4.89
CA THR A 46 6.75 -23.26 4.33
C THR A 46 6.99 -23.80 2.91
N THR A 47 8.22 -23.69 2.39
CA THR A 47 8.57 -24.26 1.08
C THR A 47 8.64 -25.80 1.07
N GLU A 48 8.53 -26.45 2.23
CA GLU A 48 8.37 -27.90 2.33
C GLU A 48 6.92 -28.31 2.61
N LYS A 49 6.27 -28.72 1.51
CA LYS A 49 5.07 -29.58 1.43
C LYS A 49 3.74 -28.91 1.74
N GLY A 50 2.77 -29.29 0.89
CA GLY A 50 1.41 -28.78 0.82
C GLY A 50 0.70 -28.65 2.17
N ASP A 51 -0.25 -27.72 2.16
CA ASP A 51 -1.15 -27.35 3.25
C ASP A 51 -0.55 -26.40 4.30
N THR A 52 -0.52 -25.10 3.99
CA THR A 52 -1.18 -24.02 4.77
C THR A 52 -0.75 -22.63 4.28
N HIS A 53 -1.61 -21.97 3.49
CA HIS A 53 -1.42 -20.59 2.99
C HIS A 53 -1.63 -19.48 4.05
N ILE A 54 -1.68 -19.83 5.35
CA ILE A 54 -2.24 -18.96 6.38
C ILE A 54 -1.18 -18.09 7.09
N ASP A 55 0.10 -18.52 7.15
CA ASP A 55 1.13 -17.79 7.93
C ASP A 55 1.82 -16.65 7.17
N ASP A 56 1.96 -16.75 5.83
CA ASP A 56 2.57 -15.70 5.00
C ASP A 56 1.84 -14.34 5.09
N ASN A 57 0.53 -14.38 5.35
CA ASN A 57 -0.27 -13.17 5.42
C ASN A 57 0.00 -12.34 6.67
N LYS A 58 0.45 -12.93 7.78
CA LYS A 58 0.61 -12.19 9.04
C LYS A 58 1.75 -11.19 8.96
N LYS A 59 2.93 -11.61 8.47
CA LYS A 59 4.09 -10.72 8.30
C LYS A 59 3.83 -9.62 7.28
N LEU A 60 3.16 -9.95 6.18
CA LEU A 60 2.72 -8.96 5.19
C LEU A 60 1.75 -7.95 5.80
N GLN A 61 0.79 -8.41 6.62
CA GLN A 61 -0.14 -7.53 7.33
C GLN A 61 0.57 -6.63 8.34
N GLU A 62 1.49 -7.16 9.14
CA GLU A 62 2.30 -6.39 10.09
C GLU A 62 3.13 -5.33 9.38
N TRP A 63 3.81 -5.71 8.29
CA TRP A 63 4.58 -4.78 7.45
C TRP A 63 3.68 -3.69 6.89
N TRP A 64 2.55 -4.04 6.28
CA TRP A 64 1.62 -3.08 5.70
C TRP A 64 1.03 -2.15 6.76
N THR A 65 0.73 -2.65 7.96
CA THR A 65 0.22 -1.84 9.07
C THR A 65 1.22 -0.74 9.46
N ILE A 66 2.52 -1.03 9.39
CA ILE A 66 3.58 -0.07 9.73
C ILE A 66 3.89 0.88 8.56
N HIS A 67 3.90 0.37 7.33
CA HIS A 67 4.43 1.09 6.16
C HIS A 67 3.36 1.65 5.22
N GLY A 68 2.16 1.05 5.15
CA GLY A 68 1.01 1.56 4.40
C GLY A 68 0.68 3.02 4.74
N PRO A 69 0.58 3.41 6.03
CA PRO A 69 0.40 4.81 6.42
C PRO A 69 1.50 5.75 5.90
N LYS A 70 2.76 5.29 5.91
CA LYS A 70 3.91 6.07 5.45
C LYS A 70 3.94 6.23 3.93
N ILE A 71 3.51 5.21 3.19
CA ILE A 71 3.35 5.28 1.73
C ILE A 71 2.32 6.35 1.37
N TRP A 72 1.15 6.31 2.03
CA TRP A 72 0.11 7.32 1.83
C TRP A 72 0.57 8.74 2.21
N GLU A 73 1.26 8.88 3.35
CA GLU A 73 1.86 10.15 3.75
C GLU A 73 2.89 10.65 2.71
N GLY A 74 3.71 9.77 2.16
CA GLY A 74 4.66 10.08 1.09
C GLY A 74 3.96 10.58 -0.19
N MET A 75 2.85 9.93 -0.57
CA MET A 75 2.03 10.38 -1.70
C MET A 75 1.49 11.80 -1.48
N LEU A 76 0.96 12.10 -0.28
CA LEU A 76 0.50 13.45 0.06
C LEU A 76 1.65 14.46 0.11
N CYS A 77 2.80 14.07 0.67
CA CYS A 77 3.98 14.93 0.77
C CYS A 77 4.43 15.43 -0.61
N ALA A 78 4.47 14.53 -1.61
CA ALA A 78 4.78 14.89 -2.99
C ALA A 78 3.81 15.93 -3.58
N LEU A 79 2.52 15.84 -3.26
CA LEU A 79 1.51 16.82 -3.71
C LEU A 79 1.64 18.18 -3.05
N THR A 80 2.11 18.19 -1.81
CA THR A 80 2.29 19.43 -1.05
C THR A 80 3.65 20.10 -1.31
N ASN A 81 4.43 19.59 -2.26
CA ASN A 81 5.70 20.19 -2.62
C ASN A 81 5.48 21.62 -3.17
N GLY A 82 6.17 22.60 -2.58
CA GLY A 82 6.05 24.01 -2.97
C GLY A 82 4.89 24.77 -2.31
N LEU A 83 4.08 24.13 -1.45
CA LEU A 83 3.11 24.82 -0.60
C LEU A 83 3.78 25.39 0.66
N SER A 84 3.11 26.34 1.31
CA SER A 84 3.55 26.80 2.63
C SER A 84 3.39 25.68 3.68
N GLU A 85 4.17 25.76 4.77
CA GLU A 85 4.10 24.77 5.85
C GLU A 85 2.71 24.67 6.50
N SER A 86 1.98 25.78 6.57
CA SER A 86 0.61 25.79 7.08
C SER A 86 -0.36 25.05 6.15
N GLU A 87 -0.29 25.29 4.84
CA GLU A 87 -1.11 24.59 3.84
C GLU A 87 -0.80 23.09 3.81
N LYS A 88 0.49 22.74 3.82
CA LYS A 88 0.94 21.35 3.88
C LYS A 88 0.40 20.64 5.11
N LYS A 89 0.50 21.27 6.29
CA LYS A 89 -0.01 20.70 7.54
C LYS A 89 -1.52 20.47 7.48
N ASN A 90 -2.28 21.42 6.94
CA ASN A 90 -3.73 21.27 6.77
C ASN A 90 -4.06 20.08 5.88
N ILE A 91 -3.40 19.94 4.72
CA ILE A 91 -3.64 18.83 3.79
C ILE A 91 -3.28 17.48 4.42
N LEU A 92 -2.12 17.38 5.09
CA LEU A 92 -1.70 16.14 5.77
C LEU A 92 -2.67 15.73 6.89
N GLN A 93 -3.27 16.70 7.58
CA GLN A 93 -4.28 16.45 8.62
C GLN A 93 -5.64 16.06 8.03
N ASP A 94 -6.10 16.76 6.99
CA ASP A 94 -7.40 16.56 6.35
C ASP A 94 -7.48 15.23 5.61
N TYR A 95 -6.38 14.81 4.99
CA TYR A 95 -6.29 13.57 4.22
C TYR A 95 -5.43 12.52 4.91
N SER A 96 -5.19 12.62 6.23
CA SER A 96 -4.39 11.64 6.99
C SER A 96 -4.87 10.19 6.78
N TYR A 97 -3.96 9.23 6.93
CA TYR A 97 -4.25 7.80 6.70
C TYR A 97 -5.48 7.31 7.49
N ASN A 98 -5.63 7.76 8.74
CA ASN A 98 -6.77 7.36 9.59
C ASN A 98 -8.14 7.82 9.05
N LYS A 99 -8.16 8.80 8.13
CA LYS A 99 -9.38 9.30 7.49
C LYS A 99 -9.71 8.60 6.17
N LEU A 100 -8.85 7.69 5.67
CA LEU A 100 -9.10 6.92 4.44
C LEU A 100 -10.40 6.09 4.51
N ASN A 101 -10.73 5.54 5.68
CA ASN A 101 -11.94 4.71 5.86
C ASN A 101 -13.22 5.52 6.07
N ASN A 102 -13.12 6.85 6.17
CA ASN A 102 -14.24 7.77 6.38
C ASN A 102 -14.58 8.57 5.10
N ALA A 103 -13.97 8.23 3.97
CA ALA A 103 -14.04 8.94 2.70
C ALA A 103 -14.95 8.23 1.69
#